data_AF-A0A800DFC9-F1
#
_entry.id   AF-A0A800DFC9-F1
#
_cell.length_a   1.000
_cell.length_b   1.000
_cell.length_c   1.000
_cell.angle_alpha   90.00
_cell.angle_beta   90.00
_cell.angle_gamma   90.00
#
_symmetry.space_group_name_H-M   'P 1'
#
loop_
_entity.id
_entity.type
_entity.pdbx_description
1 polymer ?
#
loop_
_entity_poly.entity_id
_entity_poly.type
_entity_poly.pdbx_seq_one_letter_code
_entity_poly.pdbx_strand_id
1 'polypeptide(L)'
;MANLFGTAFGVGLLLAVSIGALAAEAGVTNPQIEALPWVKFLGFRCVHSGGRITDEALKVGLKPTVAFANWGMPPKLRHPFVNHRGKKTLSASIFCHVNFNYEPFREWWRKFVPEVAERYKGKAVLAYKPFNEFHYGFLFDYSEPTLRRYRSWLKSRYGSIEALNEAWGTNYRDFSEVEPPREVPTEEVANWIEWREFTTWTFSDFFAETRRLIKSVDEDALVGSNFWPFPDPVSTGWNPWELARSQDFLAYDIYAVGRWEWMGLALDEVRSAARCAGREAWLLEFMGGPNNWRPKVTADDIWLEAHLALSRDIRCIIFYMWRPA
;
A
#
# COMPACT_ATOMS: atom_id res chain seq x y z
N MET A 1 -13.95 -23.15 -31.67
CA MET A 1 -12.94 -22.37 -30.91
C MET A 1 -12.86 -22.79 -29.43
N ALA A 2 -13.00 -24.08 -29.10
CA ALA A 2 -13.06 -24.54 -27.70
C ALA A 2 -11.75 -25.17 -27.17
N ASN A 3 -10.66 -25.18 -27.95
CA ASN A 3 -9.46 -25.98 -27.64
C ASN A 3 -8.14 -25.18 -27.58
N LEU A 4 -8.17 -23.88 -27.28
CA LEU A 4 -6.94 -23.05 -27.20
C LEU A 4 -6.55 -22.62 -25.77
N PHE A 5 -7.32 -22.98 -24.74
CA PHE A 5 -7.05 -22.56 -23.35
C PHE A 5 -6.42 -23.66 -22.46
N GLY A 6 -6.14 -24.85 -23.01
CA GLY A 6 -5.84 -26.05 -22.23
C GLY A 6 -4.41 -26.22 -21.72
N THR A 7 -3.43 -25.43 -22.16
CA THR A 7 -2.01 -25.80 -21.90
C THR A 7 -1.02 -24.66 -21.61
N ALA A 8 -1.45 -23.41 -21.40
CA ALA A 8 -0.51 -22.29 -21.23
C ALA A 8 -0.47 -21.59 -19.84
N PHE A 9 -1.35 -21.92 -18.89
CA PHE A 9 -1.39 -21.20 -17.60
C PHE A 9 -1.17 -22.15 -16.41
N GLY A 10 0.10 -22.49 -16.18
CA GLY A 10 0.57 -23.09 -14.94
C GLY A 10 0.86 -22.05 -13.84
N VAL A 11 0.11 -20.94 -13.79
CA VAL A 11 0.34 -19.84 -12.83
C VAL A 11 -0.99 -19.50 -12.16
N GLY A 12 -1.06 -19.68 -10.85
CA GLY A 12 -2.30 -19.56 -10.06
C GLY A 12 -2.82 -18.13 -9.99
N LEU A 13 -3.89 -17.84 -10.73
CA LEU A 13 -4.66 -16.60 -10.57
C LEU A 13 -5.51 -16.69 -9.29
N LEU A 14 -5.54 -15.60 -8.50
CA LEU A 14 -6.25 -15.56 -7.23
C LEU A 14 -7.29 -14.41 -7.18
N LEU A 15 -8.56 -14.77 -6.98
CA LEU A 15 -9.71 -13.86 -7.05
C LEU A 15 -10.37 -13.69 -5.68
N ALA A 16 -10.48 -12.44 -5.22
CA ALA A 16 -10.99 -12.09 -3.90
C ALA A 16 -12.07 -10.99 -3.93
N VAL A 17 -12.74 -10.79 -2.80
CA VAL A 17 -13.63 -9.64 -2.58
C VAL A 17 -13.46 -9.06 -1.17
N SER A 18 -13.57 -7.75 -1.01
CA SER A 18 -13.45 -7.04 0.29
C SER A 18 -14.74 -7.10 1.11
N ILE A 19 -14.68 -7.60 2.35
CA ILE A 19 -15.84 -7.83 3.24
C ILE A 19 -15.84 -6.88 4.45
N GLY A 20 -16.99 -6.24 4.69
CA GLY A 20 -17.39 -5.68 5.98
C GLY A 20 -18.14 -6.70 6.86
N ALA A 21 -18.12 -6.51 8.18
CA ALA A 21 -18.28 -7.46 9.30
C ALA A 21 -19.38 -8.56 9.34
N LEU A 22 -20.25 -8.71 8.34
CA LEU A 22 -21.47 -9.53 8.44
C LEU A 22 -21.57 -10.71 7.45
N ALA A 23 -20.60 -10.92 6.55
CA ALA A 23 -20.85 -11.75 5.38
C ALA A 23 -20.37 -13.22 5.43
N ALA A 24 -19.61 -13.64 6.45
CA ALA A 24 -19.21 -15.06 6.54
C ALA A 24 -20.40 -16.01 6.71
N GLU A 25 -21.56 -15.51 7.17
CA GLU A 25 -22.77 -16.30 7.37
C GLU A 25 -23.76 -16.28 6.18
N ALA A 26 -23.56 -15.43 5.16
CA ALA A 26 -24.68 -15.04 4.29
C ALA A 26 -24.67 -15.64 2.86
N GLY A 27 -23.57 -16.15 2.33
CA GLY A 27 -23.54 -16.70 0.96
C GLY A 27 -23.98 -15.73 -0.15
N VAL A 28 -24.01 -14.41 0.11
CA VAL A 28 -24.52 -13.40 -0.85
C VAL A 28 -23.39 -12.92 -1.76
N THR A 29 -23.36 -13.52 -2.94
CA THR A 29 -22.69 -13.12 -4.19
C THR A 29 -22.93 -11.66 -4.62
N ASN A 30 -21.99 -10.89 -5.19
CA ASN A 30 -22.35 -9.81 -6.11
C ASN A 30 -22.73 -10.46 -7.45
N PRO A 31 -24.01 -10.43 -7.88
CA PRO A 31 -24.47 -11.21 -9.03
C PRO A 31 -23.78 -10.83 -10.35
N GLN A 32 -23.32 -9.58 -10.47
CA GLN A 32 -22.58 -9.12 -11.65
C GLN A 32 -21.19 -9.77 -11.73
N ILE A 33 -20.52 -9.95 -10.59
CA ILE A 33 -19.21 -10.60 -10.51
C ILE A 33 -19.37 -12.12 -10.67
N GLU A 34 -20.39 -12.72 -10.05
CA GLU A 34 -20.71 -14.16 -10.25
C GLU A 34 -21.05 -14.50 -11.69
N ALA A 35 -21.61 -13.56 -12.46
CA ALA A 35 -21.95 -13.77 -13.85
C ALA A 35 -20.72 -13.94 -14.76
N LEU A 36 -19.53 -13.49 -14.32
CA LEU A 36 -18.30 -13.53 -15.12
C LEU A 36 -17.86 -14.99 -15.33
N PRO A 37 -17.65 -15.44 -16.58
CA PRO A 37 -17.37 -16.85 -16.89
C PRO A 37 -16.18 -17.45 -16.14
N TRP A 38 -15.13 -16.65 -15.93
CA TRP A 38 -13.93 -17.06 -15.21
C TRP A 38 -14.13 -17.09 -13.68
N VAL A 39 -15.02 -16.27 -13.12
CA VAL A 39 -15.41 -16.39 -11.70
C VAL A 39 -16.18 -17.67 -11.46
N LYS A 40 -17.13 -18.01 -12.35
CA LYS A 40 -17.85 -19.30 -12.30
C LYS A 40 -16.92 -20.51 -12.38
N PHE A 41 -15.86 -20.39 -13.18
CA PHE A 41 -14.88 -21.46 -13.36
C PHE A 41 -13.87 -21.58 -12.21
N LEU A 42 -13.37 -20.45 -11.69
CA LEU A 42 -12.29 -20.42 -10.69
C LEU A 42 -12.79 -20.41 -9.24
N GLY A 43 -14.00 -19.91 -9.01
CA GLY A 43 -14.59 -19.63 -7.70
C GLY A 43 -13.94 -18.45 -6.98
N PHE A 44 -14.61 -17.89 -5.98
CA PHE A 44 -13.97 -16.99 -5.01
C PHE A 44 -13.08 -17.79 -4.08
N ARG A 45 -11.82 -17.38 -3.93
CA ARG A 45 -10.83 -18.12 -3.12
C ARG A 45 -10.36 -17.36 -1.88
N CYS A 46 -10.71 -16.08 -1.77
CA CYS A 46 -10.14 -15.19 -0.77
C CYS A 46 -11.01 -13.97 -0.49
N VAL A 47 -10.71 -13.29 0.62
CA VAL A 47 -11.45 -12.13 1.11
C VAL A 47 -10.49 -11.06 1.65
N HIS A 48 -10.79 -9.78 1.48
CA HIS A 48 -10.11 -8.73 2.24
C HIS A 48 -10.82 -8.47 3.59
N SER A 49 -10.10 -8.60 4.71
CA SER A 49 -10.68 -8.59 6.06
C SER A 49 -9.72 -8.12 7.15
N GLY A 50 -10.26 -7.58 8.24
CA GLY A 50 -9.50 -7.26 9.46
C GLY A 50 -10.15 -7.82 10.72
N GLY A 51 -9.32 -8.18 11.71
CA GLY A 51 -9.76 -8.60 13.04
C GLY A 51 -10.73 -9.79 13.04
N ARG A 52 -11.91 -9.62 13.63
CA ARG A 52 -12.93 -10.69 13.74
C ARG A 52 -13.33 -11.28 12.39
N ILE A 53 -13.34 -10.47 11.33
CA ILE A 53 -13.72 -10.91 9.98
C ILE A 53 -12.72 -11.94 9.44
N THR A 54 -11.43 -11.73 9.70
CA THR A 54 -10.37 -12.67 9.32
C THR A 54 -10.61 -14.03 9.98
N ASP A 55 -10.97 -14.04 11.26
CA ASP A 55 -11.24 -15.28 11.99
C ASP A 55 -12.48 -16.01 11.47
N GLU A 56 -13.56 -15.29 11.14
CA GLU A 56 -14.76 -15.92 10.56
C GLU A 56 -14.51 -16.45 9.14
N ALA A 57 -13.76 -15.73 8.31
CA ALA A 57 -13.39 -16.17 6.96
C ALA A 57 -12.60 -17.49 6.98
N LEU A 58 -11.67 -17.65 7.93
CA LEU A 58 -10.91 -18.87 8.12
C LEU A 58 -11.78 -20.07 8.51
N LYS A 59 -12.83 -19.87 9.33
CA LYS A 59 -13.75 -20.96 9.74
C LYS A 59 -14.55 -21.53 8.57
N VAL A 60 -14.86 -20.70 7.57
CA VAL A 60 -15.60 -21.11 6.37
C VAL A 60 -14.68 -21.52 5.20
N GLY A 61 -13.38 -21.70 5.46
CA GLY A 61 -12.42 -22.22 4.49
C GLY A 61 -11.92 -21.22 3.44
N LEU A 62 -12.17 -19.92 3.62
CA LEU A 62 -11.64 -18.88 2.74
C LEU A 62 -10.20 -18.52 3.13
N LYS A 63 -9.46 -17.93 2.18
CA LYS A 63 -8.11 -17.40 2.43
C LYS A 63 -8.11 -15.87 2.58
N PRO A 64 -8.24 -15.31 3.78
CA PRO A 64 -8.32 -13.86 3.94
C PRO A 64 -6.96 -13.18 3.79
N THR A 65 -6.94 -11.93 3.33
CA THR A 65 -5.86 -11.01 3.72
C THR A 65 -6.08 -10.55 5.16
N VAL A 66 -4.99 -10.36 5.89
CA VAL A 66 -4.98 -9.82 7.26
C VAL A 66 -4.71 -8.33 7.18
N ALA A 67 -5.77 -7.53 7.12
CA ALA A 67 -5.66 -6.09 7.27
C ALA A 67 -5.34 -5.75 8.72
N PHE A 68 -4.42 -4.82 8.96
CA PHE A 68 -4.19 -4.26 10.30
C PHE A 68 -3.54 -2.88 10.22
N ALA A 69 -3.75 -2.05 11.23
CA ALA A 69 -3.15 -0.72 11.34
C ALA A 69 -2.64 -0.51 12.77
N ASN A 70 -2.73 0.70 13.31
CA ASN A 70 -2.32 1.04 14.68
C ASN A 70 -3.35 0.64 15.75
N TRP A 71 -3.98 -0.54 15.61
CA TRP A 71 -5.00 -1.01 16.54
C TRP A 71 -4.41 -1.28 17.92
N GLY A 72 -5.07 -0.78 18.97
CA GLY A 72 -4.56 -0.92 20.35
C GLY A 72 -3.33 -0.07 20.66
N MET A 73 -2.89 0.81 19.75
CA MET A 73 -1.79 1.73 20.01
C MET A 73 -2.10 2.61 21.25
N PRO A 74 -1.22 2.60 22.28
CA PRO A 74 -1.43 3.42 23.47
C PRO A 74 -1.56 4.92 23.13
N PRO A 75 -2.51 5.67 23.75
CA PRO A 75 -2.73 7.09 23.44
C PRO A 75 -1.47 7.95 23.59
N LYS A 76 -0.57 7.61 24.51
CA LYS A 76 0.71 8.29 24.74
C LYS A 76 1.68 8.25 23.55
N LEU A 77 1.47 7.34 22.59
CA LEU A 77 2.30 7.23 21.38
C LEU A 77 1.80 8.11 20.22
N ARG A 78 0.69 8.84 20.41
CA ARG A 78 0.22 9.81 19.42
C ARG A 78 1.19 10.99 19.37
N HIS A 79 1.90 11.12 18.26
CA HIS A 79 2.76 12.26 17.98
C HIS A 79 2.22 13.02 16.76
N PRO A 80 2.10 14.36 16.83
CA PRO A 80 1.59 15.12 15.70
C PRO A 80 2.61 15.18 14.56
N PHE A 81 2.10 15.25 13.34
CA PHE A 81 2.83 15.82 12.22
C PHE A 81 2.85 17.35 12.35
N VAL A 82 3.86 17.99 11.78
CA VAL A 82 4.01 19.45 11.77
C VAL A 82 4.17 19.89 10.32
N ASN A 83 3.27 20.73 9.81
CA ASN A 83 3.43 21.25 8.44
C ASN A 83 4.49 22.36 8.35
N HIS A 84 4.72 22.86 7.13
CA HIS A 84 5.74 23.87 6.88
C HIS A 84 5.57 25.18 7.69
N ARG A 85 4.34 25.52 8.09
CA ARG A 85 3.99 26.68 8.93
C ARG A 85 3.99 26.39 10.44
N GLY A 86 4.44 25.20 10.86
CA GLY A 86 4.43 24.80 12.26
C GLY A 86 3.07 24.31 12.78
N LYS A 87 2.04 24.21 11.94
CA LYS A 87 0.72 23.72 12.35
C LYS A 87 0.79 22.22 12.62
N LYS A 88 0.33 21.83 13.82
CA LYS A 88 0.26 20.43 14.25
C LYS A 88 -1.02 19.76 13.78
N THR A 89 -0.94 18.51 13.35
CA THR A 89 -2.08 17.63 13.06
C THR A 89 -1.77 16.21 13.51
N LEU A 90 -2.78 15.48 14.01
CA LEU A 90 -2.63 14.07 14.35
C LEU A 90 -2.80 13.14 13.13
N SER A 91 -3.15 13.71 11.98
CA SER A 91 -3.39 12.98 10.74
C SER A 91 -2.76 13.71 9.57
N ALA A 92 -1.97 13.02 8.76
CA ALA A 92 -1.45 13.57 7.52
C ALA A 92 -2.48 13.49 6.39
N SER A 93 -3.32 12.45 6.40
CA SER A 93 -4.39 12.23 5.43
C SER A 93 -5.58 11.53 6.09
N ILE A 94 -6.61 11.18 5.31
CA ILE A 94 -7.74 10.38 5.80
C ILE A 94 -7.37 8.93 6.15
N PHE A 95 -6.17 8.45 5.77
CA PHE A 95 -5.72 7.08 6.05
C PHE A 95 -4.37 6.99 6.78
N CYS A 96 -3.69 8.12 6.99
CA CYS A 96 -2.44 8.19 7.76
C CYS A 96 -2.65 8.95 9.07
N HIS A 97 -2.97 8.20 10.13
CA HIS A 97 -3.28 8.70 11.47
C HIS A 97 -2.14 8.51 12.49
N VAL A 98 -0.94 8.16 12.03
CA VAL A 98 0.23 7.89 12.88
C VAL A 98 1.49 8.47 12.29
N ASN A 99 2.22 9.24 13.09
CA ASN A 99 3.55 9.71 12.70
C ASN A 99 4.56 8.55 12.80
N PHE A 100 4.78 7.88 11.68
CA PHE A 100 5.66 6.71 11.59
C PHE A 100 7.16 7.02 11.58
N ASN A 101 7.54 8.31 11.64
CA ASN A 101 8.91 8.75 11.92
C ASN A 101 9.17 8.93 13.43
N TYR A 102 8.13 8.88 14.26
CA TYR A 102 8.26 8.96 15.72
C TYR A 102 8.75 7.63 16.29
N GLU A 103 9.98 7.61 16.83
CA GLU A 103 10.63 6.35 17.25
C GLU A 103 9.84 5.55 18.30
N PRO A 104 9.23 6.15 19.34
CA PRO A 104 8.39 5.39 20.27
C PRO A 104 7.17 4.70 19.61
N PHE A 105 6.65 5.25 18.51
CA PHE A 105 5.65 4.53 17.70
C PHE A 105 6.29 3.34 16.97
N ARG A 106 7.47 3.51 16.37
CA ARG A 106 8.19 2.40 15.71
C ARG A 106 8.59 1.29 16.70
N GLU A 107 9.02 1.63 17.91
CA GLU A 107 9.30 0.65 18.96
C GLU A 107 8.07 -0.17 19.34
N TRP A 108 6.90 0.46 19.43
CA TRP A 108 5.65 -0.24 19.64
C TRP A 108 5.29 -1.11 18.42
N TRP A 109 5.45 -0.58 17.20
CA TRP A 109 5.20 -1.30 15.95
C TRP A 109 6.04 -2.59 15.85
N ARG A 110 7.32 -2.53 16.22
CA ARG A 110 8.23 -3.69 16.26
C ARG A 110 7.79 -4.79 17.23
N LYS A 111 6.93 -4.50 18.20
CA LYS A 111 6.35 -5.50 19.11
C LYS A 111 4.99 -5.97 18.61
N PHE A 112 4.16 -5.02 18.18
CA PHE A 112 2.80 -5.27 17.71
C PHE A 112 2.74 -6.13 16.45
N VAL A 113 3.60 -5.86 15.45
CA VAL A 113 3.56 -6.58 14.17
C VAL A 113 3.85 -8.09 14.32
N PRO A 114 4.91 -8.50 15.06
CA PRO A 114 5.10 -9.92 15.36
C PRO A 114 3.91 -10.58 16.07
N GLU A 115 3.26 -9.90 17.03
CA GLU A 115 2.06 -10.44 17.70
C GLU A 115 0.90 -10.71 16.73
N VAL A 116 0.70 -9.82 15.75
CA VAL A 116 -0.28 -10.03 14.67
C VAL A 116 0.11 -11.22 13.80
N ALA A 117 1.39 -11.32 13.43
CA ALA A 117 1.89 -12.43 12.62
C ALA A 117 1.70 -13.77 13.35
N GLU A 118 2.06 -13.88 14.62
CA GLU A 118 1.95 -15.12 15.40
C GLU A 118 0.51 -15.60 15.57
N ARG A 119 -0.46 -14.67 15.66
CA ARG A 119 -1.88 -15.03 15.73
C ARG A 119 -2.35 -15.78 14.48
N TYR A 120 -1.77 -15.50 13.31
CA TYR A 120 -2.22 -16.03 12.02
C TYR A 120 -1.24 -17.00 11.37
N LYS A 121 -0.04 -17.17 11.94
CA LYS A 121 0.96 -18.14 11.49
C LYS A 121 0.37 -19.55 11.38
N GLY A 122 0.66 -20.22 10.27
CA GLY A 122 0.17 -21.58 9.98
C GLY A 122 -1.32 -21.66 9.64
N LYS A 123 -2.04 -20.55 9.60
CA LYS A 123 -3.43 -20.49 9.09
C LYS A 123 -3.42 -20.20 7.60
N ALA A 124 -4.53 -20.49 6.92
CA ALA A 124 -4.67 -20.29 5.48
C ALA A 124 -4.89 -18.80 5.10
N VAL A 125 -4.06 -17.90 5.58
CA VAL A 125 -4.07 -16.47 5.20
C VAL A 125 -3.39 -16.25 3.85
N LEU A 126 -3.95 -15.36 3.04
CA LEU A 126 -3.42 -15.03 1.71
C LEU A 126 -2.19 -14.12 1.80
N ALA A 127 -2.34 -13.01 2.54
CA ALA A 127 -1.33 -11.98 2.67
C ALA A 127 -1.62 -11.09 3.88
N TYR A 128 -0.60 -10.43 4.40
CA TYR A 128 -0.71 -9.40 5.42
C TYR A 128 -0.73 -8.02 4.76
N LYS A 129 -1.76 -7.22 5.09
CA LYS A 129 -1.97 -5.88 4.54
C LYS A 129 -1.88 -4.82 5.65
N PRO A 130 -0.69 -4.26 5.90
CA PRO A 130 -0.52 -3.16 6.85
C PRO A 130 -1.10 -1.86 6.29
N PHE A 131 -1.90 -1.17 7.10
CA PHE A 131 -2.64 0.05 6.76
C PHE A 131 -3.55 -0.08 5.53
N ASN A 132 -4.19 1.03 5.17
CA ASN A 132 -4.98 1.18 3.95
C ASN A 132 -4.52 2.46 3.28
N GLU A 133 -4.20 2.44 1.98
CA GLU A 133 -3.97 3.66 1.19
C GLU A 133 -3.07 4.69 1.93
N PHE A 134 -1.97 4.23 2.53
CA PHE A 134 -1.23 4.97 3.55
C PHE A 134 -0.31 6.04 2.94
N HIS A 135 -0.64 7.32 3.12
CA HIS A 135 0.03 8.45 2.44
C HIS A 135 0.03 9.76 3.26
N TYR A 136 0.89 10.71 2.89
CA TYR A 136 0.93 12.04 3.52
C TYR A 136 -0.16 13.02 3.04
N GLY A 137 -0.91 12.67 2.00
CA GLY A 137 -1.85 13.60 1.37
C GLY A 137 -1.08 14.67 0.60
N PHE A 138 -1.08 15.88 1.17
CA PHE A 138 -0.29 17.04 0.72
C PHE A 138 0.56 17.61 1.86
N LEU A 139 0.74 16.85 2.95
CA LEU A 139 1.49 17.28 4.12
C LEU A 139 2.97 16.91 3.97
N PHE A 140 3.86 17.85 4.26
CA PHE A 140 5.26 17.54 4.53
C PHE A 140 5.51 17.67 6.02
N ASP A 141 6.08 16.64 6.62
CA ASP A 141 6.24 16.58 8.08
C ASP A 141 7.58 17.16 8.53
N TYR A 142 7.54 18.36 9.07
CA TYR A 142 8.64 19.06 9.70
C TYR A 142 8.64 18.86 11.23
N SER A 143 8.03 17.78 11.71
CA SER A 143 8.14 17.43 13.12
C SER A 143 9.58 17.09 13.45
N GLU A 144 9.98 17.39 14.68
CA GLU A 144 11.33 17.16 15.18
C GLU A 144 11.81 15.69 15.00
N PRO A 145 10.99 14.64 15.23
CA PRO A 145 11.37 13.27 14.88
C PRO A 145 11.69 13.07 13.39
N THR A 146 10.92 13.68 12.49
CA THR A 146 11.14 13.56 11.06
C THR A 146 12.40 14.30 10.61
N LEU A 147 12.66 15.49 11.14
CA LEU A 147 13.89 16.24 10.86
C LEU A 147 15.15 15.47 11.30
N ARG A 148 15.12 14.84 12.48
CA ARG A 148 16.22 13.97 12.93
C ARG A 148 16.43 12.76 12.02
N ARG A 149 15.36 12.16 11.53
CA ARG A 149 15.42 11.02 10.61
C ARG A 149 15.98 11.46 9.24
N TYR A 150 15.62 12.65 8.76
CA TYR A 150 16.16 13.23 7.53
C TYR A 150 17.66 13.43 7.61
N ARG A 151 18.15 14.06 8.68
CA ARG A 151 19.59 14.26 8.91
C ARG A 151 20.35 12.93 8.98
N SER A 152 19.79 11.93 9.66
CA SER A 152 20.34 10.58 9.71
C SER A 152 20.39 9.91 8.33
N TRP A 153 19.35 10.11 7.53
CA TRP A 153 19.26 9.59 6.17
C TRP A 153 20.28 10.24 5.24
N LEU A 154 20.44 11.56 5.29
CA LEU A 154 21.49 12.28 4.57
C LEU A 154 22.89 11.79 4.96
N LYS A 155 23.13 11.59 6.26
CA LYS A 155 24.40 11.02 6.73
C LYS A 155 24.67 9.63 6.15
N SER A 156 23.65 8.78 6.07
CA SER A 156 23.80 7.46 5.44
C SER A 156 24.02 7.54 3.93
N ARG A 157 23.43 8.54 3.25
CA ARG A 157 23.50 8.71 1.80
C ARG A 157 24.82 9.30 1.33
N TYR A 158 25.33 10.31 2.04
CA TYR A 158 26.53 11.06 1.68
C TYR A 158 27.79 10.59 2.44
N GLY A 159 27.62 9.88 3.55
CA GLY A 159 28.72 9.39 4.39
C GLY A 159 29.35 10.46 5.29
N SER A 160 29.60 11.66 4.77
CA SER A 160 30.15 12.80 5.53
C SER A 160 29.51 14.13 5.11
N ILE A 161 29.68 15.17 5.93
CA ILE A 161 29.12 16.50 5.65
C ILE A 161 29.89 17.19 4.52
N GLU A 162 31.18 16.89 4.37
CA GLU A 162 32.03 17.41 3.30
C GLU A 162 31.55 16.92 1.93
N ALA A 163 31.22 15.64 1.80
CA ALA A 163 30.67 15.07 0.58
C ALA A 163 29.29 15.66 0.23
N LEU A 164 28.44 15.92 1.23
CA LEU A 164 27.17 16.61 1.04
C LEU A 164 27.40 18.04 0.55
N ASN A 165 28.30 18.79 1.21
CA ASN A 165 28.63 20.16 0.86
C ASN A 165 29.20 20.27 -0.57
N GLU A 166 30.08 19.35 -0.97
CA GLU A 166 30.59 19.27 -2.33
C GLU A 166 29.46 19.04 -3.35
N ALA A 167 28.55 18.10 -3.06
CA ALA A 167 27.43 17.79 -3.96
C ALA A 167 26.39 18.92 -4.06
N TRP A 168 26.15 19.65 -2.97
CA TRP A 168 25.10 20.69 -2.91
C TRP A 168 25.64 22.11 -3.14
N GLY A 169 26.97 22.29 -3.18
CA GLY A 169 27.57 23.63 -3.21
C GLY A 169 27.34 24.42 -1.92
N THR A 170 27.20 23.73 -0.79
CA THR A 170 26.92 24.33 0.53
C THR A 170 28.15 24.33 1.44
N ASN A 171 28.02 24.88 2.64
CA ASN A 171 29.11 24.92 3.63
C ASN A 171 28.61 24.67 5.07
N TYR A 172 27.75 23.66 5.25
CA TYR A 172 27.27 23.24 6.57
C TYR A 172 28.43 22.67 7.41
N ARG A 173 28.46 23.01 8.70
CA ARG A 173 29.45 22.51 9.66
C ARG A 173 29.24 21.04 10.02
N ASP A 174 27.98 20.62 10.14
CA ASP A 174 27.56 19.24 10.36
C ASP A 174 26.09 19.06 9.96
N PHE A 175 25.59 17.81 9.98
CA PHE A 175 24.23 17.49 9.56
C PHE A 175 23.13 18.13 10.42
N SER A 176 23.42 18.61 11.63
CA SER A 176 22.44 19.29 12.49
C SER A 176 22.02 20.66 11.95
N GLU A 177 22.83 21.28 11.09
CA GLU A 177 22.49 22.56 10.45
C GLU A 177 21.53 22.39 9.27
N VAL A 178 21.42 21.18 8.73
CA VAL A 178 20.55 20.93 7.58
C VAL A 178 19.09 21.01 8.01
N GLU A 179 18.35 21.90 7.38
CA GLU A 179 16.90 22.05 7.50
C GLU A 179 16.28 21.96 6.09
N PRO A 180 15.28 21.10 5.86
CA PRO A 180 14.63 21.03 4.56
C PRO A 180 13.84 22.33 4.28
N PRO A 181 13.82 22.83 3.03
CA PRO A 181 13.10 24.05 2.69
C PRO A 181 11.62 23.92 3.01
N ARG A 182 11.07 24.90 3.74
CA ARG A 182 9.65 24.99 4.12
C ARG A 182 8.78 25.60 3.02
N GLU A 183 9.41 26.25 2.05
CA GLU A 183 8.79 26.82 0.87
C GLU A 183 9.57 26.31 -0.35
N VAL A 184 8.98 26.42 -1.55
CA VAL A 184 9.64 26.00 -2.78
C VAL A 184 10.92 26.82 -2.94
N PRO A 185 12.12 26.21 -2.91
CA PRO A 185 13.34 26.99 -2.90
C PRO A 185 13.69 27.50 -4.30
N THR A 186 14.29 28.68 -4.35
CA THR A 186 14.95 29.20 -5.55
C THR A 186 16.45 28.89 -5.58
N GLU A 187 17.08 28.68 -4.41
CA GLU A 187 18.55 28.57 -4.27
C GLU A 187 19.02 27.25 -3.63
N GLU A 188 18.17 26.52 -2.89
CA GLU A 188 18.49 25.22 -2.27
C GLU A 188 17.75 24.03 -2.93
N VAL A 189 17.84 23.94 -4.26
CA VAL A 189 17.11 22.93 -5.04
C VAL A 189 17.54 21.50 -4.67
N ALA A 190 18.84 21.27 -4.42
CA ALA A 190 19.36 19.95 -4.04
C ALA A 190 18.74 19.44 -2.73
N ASN A 191 18.71 20.27 -1.69
CA ASN A 191 18.10 19.97 -0.40
C ASN A 191 16.60 19.66 -0.55
N TRP A 192 15.89 20.40 -1.41
CA TRP A 192 14.47 20.12 -1.65
C TRP A 192 14.23 18.81 -2.38
N ILE A 193 15.02 18.48 -3.40
CA ILE A 193 14.94 17.17 -4.08
C ILE A 193 15.20 16.05 -3.07
N GLU A 194 16.25 16.17 -2.27
CA GLU A 194 16.64 15.19 -1.25
C GLU A 194 15.58 15.06 -0.15
N TRP A 195 14.87 16.15 0.17
CA TRP A 195 13.71 16.12 1.05
C TRP A 195 12.53 15.34 0.45
N ARG A 196 12.31 15.40 -0.88
CA ARG A 196 11.28 14.59 -1.56
C ARG A 196 11.69 13.11 -1.59
N GLU A 197 12.94 12.81 -1.91
CA GLU A 197 13.49 11.45 -1.91
C GLU A 197 13.45 10.84 -0.50
N PHE A 198 13.78 11.60 0.54
CA PHE A 198 13.61 11.15 1.92
C PHE A 198 12.16 10.82 2.25
N THR A 199 11.20 11.64 1.76
CA THR A 199 9.77 11.43 2.01
C THR A 199 9.31 10.09 1.42
N THR A 200 9.71 9.76 0.18
CA THR A 200 9.37 8.48 -0.47
C THR A 200 10.12 7.30 0.15
N TRP A 201 11.38 7.51 0.54
CA TRP A 201 12.20 6.53 1.22
C TRP A 201 11.60 6.14 2.58
N THR A 202 11.12 7.08 3.38
CA THR A 202 10.64 6.75 4.74
C THR A 202 9.40 5.85 4.73
N PHE A 203 8.51 6.00 3.74
CA PHE A 203 7.40 5.06 3.53
C PHE A 203 7.91 3.67 3.16
N SER A 204 8.80 3.60 2.18
CA SER A 204 9.35 2.34 1.68
C SER A 204 10.13 1.62 2.79
N ASP A 205 10.90 2.35 3.60
CA ASP A 205 11.58 1.81 4.78
C ASP A 205 10.59 1.30 5.84
N PHE A 206 9.50 2.02 6.10
CA PHE A 206 8.47 1.58 7.05
C PHE A 206 7.78 0.29 6.59
N PHE A 207 7.42 0.18 5.32
CA PHE A 207 6.86 -1.05 4.76
C PHE A 207 7.88 -2.19 4.71
N ALA A 208 9.15 -1.90 4.40
CA ALA A 208 10.22 -2.90 4.42
C ALA A 208 10.47 -3.44 5.84
N GLU A 209 10.48 -2.58 6.85
CA GLU A 209 10.56 -2.98 8.26
C GLU A 209 9.36 -3.85 8.66
N THR A 210 8.15 -3.44 8.30
CA THR A 210 6.93 -4.20 8.56
C THR A 210 6.99 -5.60 7.93
N ARG A 211 7.42 -5.69 6.66
CA ARG A 211 7.65 -6.96 5.96
C ARG A 211 8.68 -7.83 6.68
N ARG A 212 9.83 -7.27 7.09
CA ARG A 212 10.86 -8.00 7.84
C ARG A 212 10.33 -8.53 9.17
N LEU A 213 9.54 -7.74 9.89
CA LEU A 213 8.94 -8.16 11.17
C LEU A 213 7.97 -9.34 10.99
N ILE A 214 7.09 -9.30 9.99
CA ILE A 214 6.20 -10.43 9.69
C ILE A 214 7.01 -11.66 9.28
N LYS A 215 7.99 -11.49 8.38
CA LYS A 215 8.82 -12.61 7.89
C LYS A 215 9.74 -13.22 8.94
N SER A 216 10.05 -12.49 10.02
CA SER A 216 10.76 -13.06 11.18
C SER A 216 9.92 -14.09 11.96
N VAL A 217 8.59 -14.04 11.79
CA VAL A 217 7.62 -14.95 12.40
C VAL A 217 7.18 -16.02 11.41
N ASP A 218 6.83 -15.61 10.19
CA ASP A 218 6.32 -16.46 9.12
C ASP A 218 7.05 -16.12 7.81
N GLU A 219 8.10 -16.88 7.50
CA GLU A 219 8.99 -16.62 6.35
C GLU A 219 8.24 -16.68 5.01
N ASP A 220 7.22 -17.53 4.91
CA ASP A 220 6.44 -17.77 3.69
C ASP A 220 5.32 -16.75 3.49
N ALA A 221 5.01 -15.94 4.51
CA ALA A 221 3.97 -14.93 4.43
C ALA A 221 4.25 -13.90 3.32
N LEU A 222 3.21 -13.57 2.56
CA LEU A 222 3.20 -12.45 1.63
C LEU A 222 2.79 -11.18 2.38
N VAL A 223 3.55 -10.09 2.19
CA VAL A 223 3.27 -8.79 2.79
C VAL A 223 3.20 -7.71 1.73
N GLY A 224 2.10 -6.97 1.69
CA GLY A 224 1.92 -5.84 0.79
C GLY A 224 0.68 -5.03 1.15
N SER A 225 0.70 -3.74 0.84
CA SER A 225 -0.44 -2.84 1.09
C SER A 225 -1.01 -2.31 -0.22
N ASN A 226 -2.13 -1.62 -0.14
CA ASN A 226 -2.77 -0.99 -1.29
C ASN A 226 -2.39 0.48 -1.43
N PHE A 227 -2.19 0.89 -2.67
CA PHE A 227 -1.88 2.25 -3.10
C PHE A 227 -2.78 2.61 -4.28
N TRP A 228 -2.75 3.84 -4.79
CA TRP A 228 -3.42 4.22 -6.04
C TRP A 228 -2.41 4.60 -7.12
N PRO A 229 -2.78 4.49 -8.41
CA PRO A 229 -1.92 4.83 -9.53
C PRO A 229 -1.64 6.32 -9.69
N PHE A 230 -0.55 6.63 -10.37
CA PHE A 230 -0.04 8.00 -10.57
C PHE A 230 0.03 8.79 -9.27
N PRO A 231 0.62 8.24 -8.20
CA PRO A 231 0.89 9.09 -7.06
C PRO A 231 1.80 10.21 -7.52
N ASP A 232 1.47 11.44 -7.16
CA ASP A 232 2.46 12.49 -7.20
C ASP A 232 3.49 12.17 -6.10
N PRO A 233 4.71 11.69 -6.45
CA PRO A 233 5.70 11.31 -5.45
C PRO A 233 6.09 12.50 -4.57
N VAL A 234 6.00 13.71 -5.13
CA VAL A 234 6.33 14.96 -4.44
C VAL A 234 5.32 15.24 -3.33
N SER A 235 4.02 15.03 -3.58
CA SER A 235 2.96 15.37 -2.63
C SER A 235 2.56 14.20 -1.73
N THR A 236 2.36 13.01 -2.30
CA THR A 236 1.81 11.85 -1.58
C THR A 236 2.87 11.09 -0.79
N GLY A 237 4.14 11.22 -1.21
CA GLY A 237 5.27 10.51 -0.65
C GLY A 237 5.44 9.08 -1.14
N TRP A 238 4.85 8.70 -2.29
CA TRP A 238 5.05 7.36 -2.84
C TRP A 238 5.97 7.36 -4.04
N ASN A 239 6.90 6.42 -4.06
CA ASN A 239 7.61 6.02 -5.27
C ASN A 239 7.28 4.54 -5.52
N PRO A 240 6.54 4.19 -6.58
CA PRO A 240 6.08 2.81 -6.78
C PRO A 240 7.24 1.82 -6.98
N TRP A 241 8.40 2.25 -7.49
CA TRP A 241 9.58 1.39 -7.60
C TRP A 241 10.20 1.07 -6.24
N GLU A 242 10.24 2.04 -5.32
CA GLU A 242 10.72 1.80 -3.95
C GLU A 242 9.72 0.97 -3.14
N LEU A 243 8.42 1.25 -3.29
CA LEU A 243 7.36 0.46 -2.66
C LEU A 243 7.42 -1.00 -3.12
N ALA A 244 7.58 -1.26 -4.42
CA ALA A 244 7.72 -2.60 -4.96
C ALA A 244 8.91 -3.37 -4.37
N ARG A 245 10.05 -2.70 -4.10
CA ARG A 245 11.21 -3.33 -3.45
C ARG A 245 10.98 -3.60 -1.97
N SER A 246 10.14 -2.80 -1.31
CA SER A 246 9.85 -2.91 0.12
C SER A 246 8.87 -4.02 0.49
N GLN A 247 8.13 -4.57 -0.47
CA GLN A 247 7.02 -5.50 -0.27
C GLN A 247 7.19 -6.80 -1.08
N ASP A 248 6.31 -7.80 -0.85
CA ASP A 248 6.29 -9.06 -1.61
C ASP A 248 5.47 -8.97 -2.91
N PHE A 249 4.55 -8.03 -2.98
CA PHE A 249 3.80 -7.65 -4.17
C PHE A 249 3.51 -6.15 -4.10
N LEU A 250 3.35 -5.51 -5.25
CA LEU A 250 2.85 -4.14 -5.34
C LEU A 250 1.37 -4.19 -5.69
N ALA A 251 0.52 -3.52 -4.92
CA ALA A 251 -0.90 -3.51 -5.21
C ALA A 251 -1.48 -2.11 -5.37
N TYR A 252 -2.34 -1.97 -6.38
CA TYR A 252 -3.11 -0.75 -6.60
C TYR A 252 -4.61 -0.93 -6.36
N ASP A 253 -5.24 0.20 -6.10
CA ASP A 253 -6.67 0.40 -6.05
C ASP A 253 -7.07 1.14 -7.33
N ILE A 254 -7.93 0.50 -8.12
CA ILE A 254 -8.33 0.98 -9.44
C ILE A 254 -9.85 0.96 -9.55
N TYR A 255 -10.37 2.17 -9.72
CA TYR A 255 -11.78 2.43 -9.96
C TYR A 255 -11.93 3.22 -11.25
N ALA A 256 -11.90 2.54 -12.40
CA ALA A 256 -11.72 3.17 -13.69
C ALA A 256 -12.97 3.24 -14.57
N VAL A 257 -14.14 2.77 -14.10
CA VAL A 257 -15.34 2.68 -14.97
C VAL A 257 -15.67 4.03 -15.59
N GLY A 258 -15.74 4.06 -16.93
CA GLY A 258 -15.89 5.26 -17.75
C GLY A 258 -14.60 6.07 -17.97
N ARG A 259 -13.42 5.52 -17.65
CA ARG A 259 -12.07 6.10 -17.81
C ARG A 259 -11.04 5.02 -18.20
N TRP A 260 -11.39 4.15 -19.13
CA TRP A 260 -10.59 2.95 -19.43
C TRP A 260 -9.22 3.24 -20.05
N GLU A 261 -9.07 4.36 -20.78
CA GLU A 261 -7.77 4.78 -21.32
C GLU A 261 -6.74 5.02 -20.21
N TRP A 262 -7.19 5.66 -19.12
CA TRP A 262 -6.37 5.91 -17.92
C TRP A 262 -5.99 4.60 -17.21
N MET A 263 -6.88 3.60 -17.23
CA MET A 263 -6.62 2.32 -16.58
C MET A 263 -5.44 1.57 -17.22
N GLY A 264 -5.31 1.62 -18.55
CA GLY A 264 -4.21 0.97 -19.24
C GLY A 264 -2.85 1.43 -18.71
N LEU A 265 -2.67 2.75 -18.58
CA LEU A 265 -1.45 3.35 -18.05
C LEU A 265 -1.24 2.99 -16.57
N ALA A 266 -2.29 2.99 -15.74
CA ALA A 266 -2.21 2.64 -14.32
C ALA A 266 -1.75 1.18 -14.13
N LEU A 267 -2.31 0.26 -14.92
CA LEU A 267 -1.96 -1.15 -14.92
C LEU A 267 -0.52 -1.38 -15.42
N ASP A 268 -0.08 -0.61 -16.41
CA ASP A 268 1.29 -0.69 -16.92
C ASP A 268 2.31 -0.15 -15.92
N GLU A 269 1.99 0.91 -15.15
CA GLU A 269 2.84 1.43 -14.07
C GLU A 269 3.04 0.38 -12.98
N VAL A 270 1.96 -0.14 -12.37
CA VAL A 270 2.05 -1.11 -11.27
C VAL A 270 2.79 -2.38 -11.70
N ARG A 271 2.49 -2.87 -12.91
CA ARG A 271 3.17 -4.04 -13.49
C ARG A 271 4.66 -3.78 -13.68
N SER A 272 5.03 -2.62 -14.21
CA SER A 272 6.42 -2.29 -14.51
C SER A 272 7.25 -2.12 -13.24
N ALA A 273 6.72 -1.41 -12.25
CA ALA A 273 7.36 -1.23 -10.96
C ALA A 273 7.53 -2.57 -10.21
N ALA A 274 6.46 -3.37 -10.14
CA ALA A 274 6.51 -4.71 -9.53
C ALA A 274 7.55 -5.60 -10.20
N ARG A 275 7.51 -5.71 -11.54
CA ARG A 275 8.42 -6.56 -12.31
C ARG A 275 9.88 -6.12 -12.17
N CYS A 276 10.16 -4.82 -12.10
CA CYS A 276 11.51 -4.30 -11.87
C CYS A 276 12.10 -4.79 -10.53
N ALA A 277 11.26 -4.98 -9.51
CA ALA A 277 11.64 -5.53 -8.22
C ALA A 277 11.52 -7.07 -8.13
N GLY A 278 11.21 -7.76 -9.23
CA GLY A 278 10.95 -9.21 -9.23
C GLY A 278 9.70 -9.60 -8.43
N ARG A 279 8.72 -8.68 -8.34
CA ARG A 279 7.46 -8.86 -7.61
C ARG A 279 6.27 -8.97 -8.55
N GLU A 280 5.17 -9.46 -8.01
CA GLU A 280 3.88 -9.50 -8.70
C GLU A 280 3.10 -8.19 -8.51
N ALA A 281 2.26 -7.87 -9.51
CA ALA A 281 1.32 -6.76 -9.45
C ALA A 281 -0.09 -7.27 -9.13
N TRP A 282 -0.72 -6.69 -8.11
CA TRP A 282 -2.02 -7.07 -7.58
C TRP A 282 -2.98 -5.88 -7.63
N LEU A 283 -4.29 -6.14 -7.58
CA LEU A 283 -5.32 -5.14 -7.35
C LEU A 283 -6.05 -5.49 -6.05
N LEU A 284 -5.95 -4.63 -5.03
CA LEU A 284 -6.53 -4.90 -3.71
C LEU A 284 -7.88 -4.21 -3.50
N GLU A 285 -8.16 -3.14 -4.23
CA GLU A 285 -9.51 -2.61 -4.42
C GLU A 285 -9.78 -2.37 -5.91
N PHE A 286 -10.65 -3.20 -6.46
CA PHE A 286 -11.06 -3.12 -7.86
C PHE A 286 -12.57 -2.96 -7.97
N MET A 287 -13.07 -2.10 -8.86
CA MET A 287 -14.49 -1.78 -8.89
C MET A 287 -15.36 -3.02 -9.12
N GLY A 288 -16.13 -3.42 -8.10
CA GLY A 288 -17.02 -4.58 -8.15
C GLY A 288 -18.46 -4.25 -8.54
N GLY A 289 -18.82 -2.97 -8.61
CA GLY A 289 -20.19 -2.52 -8.84
C GLY A 289 -20.38 -1.05 -8.46
N PRO A 290 -21.63 -0.56 -8.45
CA PRO A 290 -21.93 0.83 -8.11
C PRO A 290 -21.45 1.21 -6.70
N ASN A 291 -21.00 2.47 -6.56
CA ASN A 291 -20.66 3.08 -5.27
C ASN A 291 -21.17 4.53 -5.18
N ASN A 292 -20.87 5.21 -4.08
CA ASN A 292 -21.34 6.56 -3.76
C ASN A 292 -20.95 7.63 -4.81
N TRP A 293 -19.92 7.43 -5.62
CA TRP A 293 -19.46 8.39 -6.63
C TRP A 293 -19.52 7.84 -8.07
N ARG A 294 -19.79 6.54 -8.24
CA ARG A 294 -20.10 5.88 -9.51
C ARG A 294 -21.38 5.05 -9.35
N PRO A 295 -22.57 5.67 -9.51
CA PRO A 295 -23.84 5.01 -9.24
C PRO A 295 -24.28 4.02 -10.34
N LYS A 296 -23.58 3.97 -11.48
CA LYS A 296 -23.89 3.08 -12.59
C LYS A 296 -22.64 2.32 -13.00
N VAL A 297 -22.67 1.01 -12.80
CA VAL A 297 -21.65 0.04 -13.21
C VAL A 297 -22.40 -1.19 -13.73
N THR A 298 -22.05 -1.63 -14.93
CA THR A 298 -22.62 -2.79 -15.60
C THR A 298 -21.69 -3.99 -15.48
N ALA A 299 -22.22 -5.18 -15.74
CA ALA A 299 -21.39 -6.39 -15.81
C ALA A 299 -20.35 -6.31 -16.95
N ASP A 300 -20.67 -5.64 -18.06
CA ASP A 300 -19.75 -5.44 -19.18
C ASP A 300 -18.57 -4.54 -18.79
N ASP A 301 -18.81 -3.51 -17.98
CA ASP A 301 -17.75 -2.64 -17.44
C ASP A 301 -16.76 -3.48 -16.62
N ILE A 302 -17.27 -4.27 -15.67
CA ILE A 302 -16.44 -5.12 -14.80
C ILE A 302 -15.71 -6.18 -15.63
N TRP A 303 -16.39 -6.77 -16.61
CA TRP A 303 -15.80 -7.75 -17.53
C TRP A 303 -14.63 -7.13 -18.29
N LEU A 304 -14.82 -5.98 -18.92
CA LEU A 304 -13.78 -5.32 -19.70
C LEU A 304 -12.57 -4.96 -18.83
N GLU A 305 -12.80 -4.33 -17.68
CA GLU A 305 -11.72 -3.90 -16.80
C GLU A 305 -10.92 -5.09 -16.25
N ALA A 306 -11.60 -6.16 -15.84
CA ALA A 306 -10.91 -7.36 -15.38
C ALA A 306 -10.05 -8.00 -16.49
N HIS A 307 -10.54 -8.06 -17.74
CA HIS A 307 -9.75 -8.60 -18.85
C HIS A 307 -8.54 -7.71 -19.17
N LEU A 308 -8.69 -6.39 -19.07
CA LEU A 308 -7.57 -5.45 -19.23
C LEU A 308 -6.52 -5.61 -18.12
N ALA A 309 -6.93 -5.87 -16.88
CA ALA A 309 -6.03 -6.19 -15.77
C ALA A 309 -5.31 -7.52 -16.00
N LEU A 310 -6.04 -8.59 -16.32
CA LEU A 310 -5.48 -9.92 -16.55
C LEU A 310 -4.50 -9.94 -17.74
N SER A 311 -4.83 -9.25 -18.83
CA SER A 311 -3.93 -9.12 -19.99
C SER A 311 -2.64 -8.35 -19.70
N ARG A 312 -2.61 -7.58 -18.60
CA ARG A 312 -1.41 -6.89 -18.06
C ARG A 312 -0.81 -7.62 -16.87
N ASP A 313 -0.95 -8.94 -16.85
CA ASP A 313 -0.20 -9.79 -15.93
C ASP A 313 -0.53 -9.55 -14.44
N ILE A 314 -1.67 -8.95 -14.14
CA ILE A 314 -2.16 -8.81 -12.76
C ILE A 314 -2.46 -10.21 -12.20
N ARG A 315 -1.91 -10.52 -11.03
CA ARG A 315 -1.92 -11.86 -10.42
C ARG A 315 -3.00 -12.05 -9.36
N CYS A 316 -3.49 -10.96 -8.79
CA CYS A 316 -4.60 -10.97 -7.86
C CYS A 316 -5.54 -9.81 -8.15
N ILE A 317 -6.84 -10.09 -8.16
CA ILE A 317 -7.89 -9.06 -8.25
C ILE A 317 -8.83 -9.24 -7.06
N ILE A 318 -8.88 -8.23 -6.20
CA ILE A 318 -9.81 -8.13 -5.08
C ILE A 318 -10.83 -7.05 -5.40
N PHE A 319 -12.10 -7.43 -5.51
CA PHE A 319 -13.16 -6.48 -5.76
C PHE A 319 -13.55 -5.70 -4.49
N TYR A 320 -13.67 -4.37 -4.60
CA TYR A 320 -14.29 -3.52 -3.61
C TYR A 320 -15.69 -3.09 -4.09
N MET A 321 -16.76 -3.33 -3.34
CA MET A 321 -16.86 -4.15 -2.13
C MET A 321 -17.85 -5.29 -2.33
N TRP A 322 -17.76 -6.30 -1.46
CA TRP A 322 -18.58 -7.51 -1.49
C TRP A 322 -20.06 -7.22 -1.55
N ARG A 323 -20.50 -6.24 -0.76
CA ARG A 323 -21.87 -5.78 -0.71
C ARG A 323 -21.86 -4.25 -0.68
N PRO A 324 -22.50 -3.57 -1.65
CA PRO A 324 -22.67 -2.13 -1.61
C PRO A 324 -23.33 -1.70 -0.29
N ALA A 325 -22.92 -0.55 0.23
CA ALA A 325 -23.45 0.05 1.46
C ALA A 325 -24.89 0.53 1.30
#